data_AF-A0AAV2YBG9-F1
#
_entry.id   AF-A0AAV2YBG9-F1
#
_cell.length_a   1.000
_cell.length_b   1.000
_cell.length_c   1.000
_cell.angle_alpha   90.00
_cell.angle_beta   90.00
_cell.angle_gamma   90.00
#
_symmetry.space_group_name_H-M   'P 1'
#
loop_
_entity.id
_entity.type
_entity.pdbx_description
1 polymer ?
#
loop_
_entity_poly.entity_id
_entity_poly.type
_entity_poly.pdbx_seq_one_letter_code
_entity_poly.pdbx_strand_id
1 'polypeptide(L)'
;MTAPNGRNGGGTSAESSRANANRMAGKDIAGVSMKTVDVNDLERIKKRAVIMTDDDIKQIKQEQEQQMRATRHESQERKRRMMEKEKAVRARREQTAMEMEVDAEKRAVLTSEDVLRNQHLTSIRRVQSLALQASGYLACDALKERQKERQEMEDRYNRVHDAIMEHERVTELDRRKEAEAQAHAKRMEARTMLEKQIAERQKKAIWEEEAKAIEAQKILQTYKQFEAEEMRKQEQQREKLRKISNQVAQTNDNIKKMKEAQLQREKDEELVAAAYLRKKAKEEDAKLQEEMRIRKSKELRVAKLRAQQEKAQDKRAMQDEFRAKTAWEEMERNMRHKEKQDRESKELLMNSIIQQRKQQEAFQLQQKRHQQQMDAQLDMITQKHTEEEHARHQALLDAAKERAMEHGQQIREQIEGNQARREKEKMFAQNDAKFGKKKAMKESILAEKVRVNTLQRLEKTGVPEEYLRELRRMNINESNA
;
A
#
# COMPACT_ATOMS: atom_id res chain seq x y z
N MET A 1 -64.92 34.99 33.35
CA MET A 1 -65.46 36.35 33.17
C MET A 1 -64.43 37.21 32.46
N THR A 2 -64.86 38.30 31.80
CA THR A 2 -64.04 39.43 31.31
C THR A 2 -62.87 39.15 30.35
N ALA A 3 -63.12 39.41 29.06
CA ALA A 3 -62.23 40.19 28.18
C ALA A 3 -62.14 41.67 28.70
N PRO A 4 -61.41 42.66 28.12
CA PRO A 4 -60.98 42.76 26.70
C PRO A 4 -59.65 43.53 26.40
N ASN A 5 -59.50 43.92 25.12
CA ASN A 5 -58.61 44.94 24.53
C ASN A 5 -57.12 44.58 24.29
N GLY A 6 -56.53 44.85 23.11
CA GLY A 6 -57.12 45.29 21.83
C GLY A 6 -56.11 45.97 20.87
N ARG A 7 -56.58 46.36 19.66
CA ARG A 7 -55.98 47.33 18.70
C ARG A 7 -54.63 46.91 18.01
N ASN A 8 -54.29 47.37 16.79
CA ASN A 8 -55.01 48.22 15.80
C ASN A 8 -54.49 48.05 14.35
N GLY A 9 -55.29 48.46 13.36
CA GLY A 9 -54.88 48.86 11.99
C GLY A 9 -54.57 47.73 11.00
N GLY A 10 -54.97 47.77 9.71
CA GLY A 10 -55.63 48.80 8.91
C GLY A 10 -54.98 48.85 7.50
N GLY A 11 -55.69 48.97 6.37
CA GLY A 11 -57.14 49.02 6.10
C GLY A 11 -57.38 49.11 4.57
N THR A 12 -58.60 49.51 4.16
CA THR A 12 -58.99 49.95 2.78
C THR A 12 -58.86 48.92 1.63
N SER A 13 -59.74 48.84 0.62
CA SER A 13 -60.99 49.56 0.30
C SER A 13 -61.71 48.86 -0.86
N ALA A 14 -63.04 48.73 -0.84
CA ALA A 14 -63.92 48.60 -2.03
C ALA A 14 -65.41 48.43 -1.63
N GLU A 15 -66.04 49.49 -1.12
CA GLU A 15 -67.51 49.56 -1.09
C GLU A 15 -68.02 50.14 -2.40
N SER A 16 -68.95 49.45 -3.08
CA SER A 16 -69.98 50.06 -3.94
C SER A 16 -71.02 49.03 -4.38
N SER A 17 -72.20 49.50 -4.79
CA SER A 17 -73.27 48.75 -5.50
C SER A 17 -74.11 47.71 -4.72
N ARG A 18 -74.65 48.10 -3.54
CA ARG A 18 -75.95 47.59 -3.06
C ARG A 18 -76.80 48.69 -2.40
N ALA A 19 -77.39 49.57 -3.23
CA ALA A 19 -78.51 50.43 -2.83
C ALA A 19 -79.18 51.10 -4.06
N ASN A 20 -80.12 50.41 -4.73
CA ASN A 20 -81.16 51.11 -5.50
C ASN A 20 -82.36 50.19 -5.83
N ALA A 21 -83.23 49.98 -4.84
CA ALA A 21 -84.48 49.23 -5.00
C ALA A 21 -85.54 49.70 -3.99
N ASN A 22 -85.83 51.01 -3.97
CA ASN A 22 -87.10 51.58 -3.48
C ASN A 22 -87.10 53.10 -3.63
N ARG A 23 -87.81 53.61 -4.65
CA ARG A 23 -88.48 54.93 -4.77
C ARG A 23 -88.76 55.25 -6.24
N MET A 24 -89.91 54.80 -6.73
CA MET A 24 -90.81 55.49 -7.69
C MET A 24 -92.17 54.79 -7.49
N ALA A 25 -92.94 55.18 -6.48
CA ALA A 25 -93.80 56.38 -6.47
C ALA A 25 -94.86 56.28 -7.58
N GLY A 26 -96.08 55.90 -7.19
CA GLY A 26 -97.21 55.78 -8.11
C GLY A 26 -97.68 57.14 -8.62
N LYS A 27 -97.91 57.19 -9.92
CA LYS A 27 -98.78 58.17 -10.60
C LYS A 27 -99.43 57.47 -11.79
N ASP A 28 -100.52 58.06 -12.27
CA ASP A 28 -101.13 57.79 -13.58
C ASP A 28 -101.88 56.46 -13.74
N ILE A 29 -102.98 56.35 -12.97
CA ILE A 29 -104.20 55.69 -13.45
C ILE A 29 -104.96 56.69 -14.35
N ALA A 30 -105.61 56.17 -15.40
CA ALA A 30 -106.40 56.87 -16.43
C ALA A 30 -105.57 57.49 -17.58
N GLY A 31 -105.53 56.76 -18.71
CA GLY A 31 -104.88 57.21 -19.94
C GLY A 31 -104.75 56.07 -20.96
N VAL A 32 -105.85 55.64 -21.57
CA VAL A 32 -105.81 54.67 -22.68
C VAL A 32 -105.23 55.37 -23.92
N SER A 33 -103.98 55.08 -24.24
CA SER A 33 -103.35 55.44 -25.52
C SER A 33 -102.35 54.36 -25.92
N MET A 34 -102.25 54.12 -27.23
CA MET A 34 -101.57 52.95 -27.81
C MET A 34 -100.07 52.96 -27.49
N LYS A 35 -99.59 51.95 -26.76
CA LYS A 35 -98.16 51.63 -26.74
C LYS A 35 -97.80 50.91 -28.04
N THR A 36 -97.21 51.63 -28.98
CA THR A 36 -96.51 51.04 -30.12
C THR A 36 -95.38 50.16 -29.59
N VAL A 37 -95.40 48.87 -29.93
CA VAL A 37 -94.34 47.93 -29.57
C VAL A 37 -93.04 48.36 -30.27
N ASP A 38 -91.96 48.57 -29.50
CA ASP A 38 -90.65 48.90 -30.07
C ASP A 38 -90.18 47.80 -31.04
N VAL A 39 -89.39 48.15 -32.06
CA VAL A 39 -88.95 47.18 -33.07
C VAL A 39 -88.14 46.04 -32.43
N ASN A 40 -87.33 46.33 -31.41
CA ASN A 40 -86.61 45.29 -30.66
C ASN A 40 -87.54 44.42 -29.80
N ASP A 41 -88.60 45.00 -29.23
CA ASP A 41 -89.63 44.23 -28.52
C ASP A 41 -90.40 43.34 -29.51
N LEU A 42 -90.73 43.85 -30.70
CA LEU A 42 -91.43 43.12 -31.75
C LEU A 42 -90.58 41.96 -32.27
N GLU A 43 -89.28 42.17 -32.48
CA GLU A 43 -88.34 41.10 -32.82
C GLU A 43 -88.16 40.09 -31.70
N ARG A 44 -88.07 40.53 -30.44
CA ARG A 44 -87.96 39.61 -29.29
C ARG A 44 -89.23 38.78 -29.11
N ILE A 45 -90.40 39.37 -29.37
CA ILE A 45 -91.69 38.66 -29.38
C ILE A 45 -91.72 37.67 -30.54
N LYS A 46 -91.37 38.07 -31.77
CA LYS A 46 -91.28 37.16 -32.93
C LYS A 46 -90.33 35.99 -32.66
N LYS A 47 -89.12 36.24 -32.15
CA LYS A 47 -88.11 35.21 -31.80
C LYS A 47 -88.57 34.28 -30.66
N ARG A 48 -89.45 34.73 -29.75
CA ARG A 48 -90.06 33.90 -28.70
C ARG A 48 -91.36 33.19 -29.13
N ALA A 49 -92.02 33.66 -30.18
CA ALA A 49 -93.28 33.11 -30.68
C ALA A 49 -93.09 32.02 -31.76
N VAL A 50 -91.87 31.81 -32.25
CA VAL A 50 -91.53 30.64 -33.07
C VAL A 50 -91.61 29.39 -32.21
N ILE A 51 -92.53 28.48 -32.54
CA ILE A 51 -92.61 27.14 -31.96
C ILE A 51 -91.43 26.35 -32.50
N MET A 52 -90.33 26.30 -31.73
CA MET A 52 -89.15 25.52 -32.07
C MET A 52 -89.44 24.04 -31.88
N THR A 53 -88.95 23.19 -32.79
CA THR A 53 -89.05 21.74 -32.59
C THR A 53 -88.03 21.29 -31.53
N ASP A 54 -88.28 20.14 -30.88
CA ASP A 54 -87.37 19.59 -29.87
C ASP A 54 -85.94 19.37 -30.41
N ASP A 55 -85.78 19.18 -31.72
CA ASP A 55 -84.47 19.02 -32.36
C ASP A 55 -83.78 20.36 -32.61
N ASP A 56 -84.50 21.44 -32.95
CA ASP A 56 -83.94 22.80 -33.01
C ASP A 56 -83.43 23.26 -31.63
N ILE A 57 -84.18 22.92 -30.57
CA ILE A 57 -83.80 23.20 -29.17
C ILE A 57 -82.53 22.43 -28.80
N LYS A 58 -82.39 21.17 -29.24
CA LYS A 58 -81.15 20.39 -29.04
C LYS A 58 -79.97 20.99 -29.81
N GLN A 59 -80.15 21.41 -31.07
CA GLN A 59 -79.08 22.00 -31.87
C GLN A 59 -78.59 23.32 -31.26
N ILE A 60 -79.48 24.25 -30.91
CA ILE A 60 -79.09 25.52 -30.26
C ILE A 60 -78.38 25.25 -28.93
N LYS A 61 -78.83 24.27 -28.14
CA LYS A 61 -78.16 23.89 -26.89
C LYS A 61 -76.77 23.30 -27.14
N GLN A 62 -76.60 22.50 -28.19
CA GLN A 62 -75.29 21.97 -28.59
C GLN A 62 -74.35 23.08 -29.11
N GLU A 63 -74.83 24.01 -29.92
CA GLU A 63 -74.04 25.15 -30.40
C GLU A 63 -73.60 26.07 -29.25
N GLN A 64 -74.52 26.40 -28.32
CA GLN A 64 -74.18 27.14 -27.10
C GLN A 64 -73.16 26.38 -26.26
N GLU A 65 -73.30 25.06 -26.10
CA GLU A 65 -72.33 24.25 -25.37
C GLU A 65 -70.96 24.20 -26.09
N GLN A 66 -70.93 24.13 -27.42
CA GLN A 66 -69.70 24.20 -28.21
C GLN A 66 -69.01 25.57 -28.08
N GLN A 67 -69.76 26.68 -28.16
CA GLN A 67 -69.22 28.03 -27.95
C GLN A 67 -68.69 28.23 -26.52
N MET A 68 -69.40 27.72 -25.52
CA MET A 68 -68.96 27.72 -24.11
C MET A 68 -67.74 26.81 -23.88
N ARG A 69 -67.63 25.69 -24.60
CA ARG A 69 -66.44 24.83 -24.59
C ARG A 69 -65.24 25.50 -25.28
N ALA A 70 -65.43 26.17 -26.41
CA ALA A 70 -64.38 26.89 -27.13
C ALA A 70 -63.80 28.06 -26.32
N THR A 71 -64.65 28.93 -25.77
CA THR A 71 -64.23 30.04 -24.90
C THR A 71 -63.56 29.54 -23.61
N ARG A 72 -64.05 28.43 -23.03
CA ARG A 72 -63.39 27.75 -21.90
C ARG A 72 -62.04 27.16 -22.28
N HIS A 73 -61.89 26.59 -23.48
CA HIS A 73 -60.63 26.05 -24.00
C HIS A 73 -59.58 27.15 -24.15
N GLU A 74 -59.90 28.29 -24.78
CA GLU A 74 -58.98 29.43 -24.87
C GLU A 74 -58.59 30.01 -23.50
N SER A 75 -59.51 29.99 -22.53
CA SER A 75 -59.23 30.39 -21.15
C SER A 75 -58.26 29.41 -20.47
N GLN A 76 -58.46 28.10 -20.67
CA GLN A 76 -57.57 27.05 -20.19
C GLN A 76 -56.19 27.10 -20.85
N GLU A 77 -56.09 27.35 -22.16
CA GLU A 77 -54.81 27.54 -22.84
C GLU A 77 -54.06 28.78 -22.32
N ARG A 78 -54.75 29.91 -22.16
CA ARG A 78 -54.14 31.13 -21.58
C ARG A 78 -53.59 30.85 -20.18
N LYS A 79 -54.35 30.13 -19.34
CA LYS A 79 -53.88 29.65 -18.03
C LYS A 79 -52.68 28.70 -18.15
N ARG A 80 -52.69 27.74 -19.08
CA ARG A 80 -51.58 26.80 -19.30
C ARG A 80 -50.30 27.53 -19.70
N ARG A 81 -50.37 28.45 -20.66
CA ARG A 81 -49.25 29.29 -21.10
C ARG A 81 -48.71 30.19 -19.99
N MET A 82 -49.58 30.72 -19.10
CA MET A 82 -49.15 31.45 -17.91
C MET A 82 -48.42 30.54 -16.91
N MET A 83 -48.96 29.35 -16.61
CA MET A 83 -48.33 28.37 -15.72
C MET A 83 -46.98 27.87 -16.27
N GLU A 84 -46.85 27.67 -17.58
CA GLU A 84 -45.60 27.32 -18.25
C GLU A 84 -44.55 28.44 -18.11
N LYS A 85 -44.95 29.71 -18.34
CA LYS A 85 -44.09 30.88 -18.10
C LYS A 85 -43.67 31.02 -16.64
N GLU A 86 -44.58 30.81 -15.69
CA GLU A 86 -44.28 30.87 -14.26
C GLU A 86 -43.29 29.77 -13.85
N LYS A 87 -43.48 28.53 -14.33
CA LYS A 87 -42.51 27.44 -14.14
C LYS A 87 -41.14 27.79 -14.70
N ALA A 88 -41.07 28.40 -15.89
CA ALA A 88 -39.81 28.83 -16.49
C ALA A 88 -39.13 29.97 -15.69
N VAL A 89 -39.90 30.94 -15.17
CA VAL A 89 -39.37 32.00 -14.30
C VAL A 89 -38.90 31.44 -12.96
N ARG A 90 -39.63 30.51 -12.35
CA ARG A 90 -39.19 29.80 -11.13
C ARG A 90 -37.90 29.03 -11.39
N ALA A 91 -37.82 28.26 -12.47
CA ALA A 91 -36.61 27.51 -12.83
C ALA A 91 -35.38 28.42 -13.03
N ARG A 92 -35.55 29.57 -13.70
CA ARG A 92 -34.46 30.57 -13.82
C ARG A 92 -34.05 31.14 -12.46
N ARG A 93 -35.01 31.47 -11.58
CA ARG A 93 -34.71 31.93 -10.21
C ARG A 93 -33.97 30.87 -9.39
N GLU A 94 -34.36 29.60 -9.50
CA GLU A 94 -33.65 28.47 -8.86
C GLU A 94 -32.22 28.31 -9.40
N GLN A 95 -32.01 28.47 -10.71
CA GLN A 95 -30.69 28.45 -11.34
C GLN A 95 -29.81 29.60 -10.83
N THR A 96 -30.30 30.85 -10.89
CA THR A 96 -29.56 32.01 -10.37
C THR A 96 -29.27 31.89 -8.87
N ALA A 97 -30.19 31.35 -8.07
CA ALA A 97 -29.93 31.08 -6.66
C ALA A 97 -28.82 30.02 -6.45
N MET A 98 -28.83 28.94 -7.24
CA MET A 98 -27.76 27.93 -7.22
C MET A 98 -26.41 28.49 -7.67
N GLU A 99 -26.38 29.34 -8.70
CA GLU A 99 -25.15 30.03 -9.16
C GLU A 99 -24.61 30.97 -8.08
N MET A 100 -25.46 31.75 -7.41
CA MET A 100 -25.04 32.60 -6.29
C MET A 100 -24.51 31.81 -5.09
N GLU A 101 -25.14 30.69 -4.73
CA GLU A 101 -24.61 29.77 -3.69
C GLU A 101 -23.23 29.24 -4.09
N VAL A 102 -23.08 28.78 -5.34
CA VAL A 102 -21.84 28.24 -5.88
C VAL A 102 -20.72 29.28 -5.91
N ASP A 103 -21.02 30.52 -6.27
CA ASP A 103 -20.03 31.60 -6.29
C ASP A 103 -19.69 32.12 -4.89
N ALA A 104 -20.63 32.08 -3.94
CA ALA A 104 -20.34 32.30 -2.53
C ALA A 104 -19.39 31.21 -1.99
N GLU A 105 -19.66 29.94 -2.30
CA GLU A 105 -18.80 28.80 -1.96
C GLU A 105 -17.42 28.90 -2.63
N LYS A 106 -17.29 29.45 -3.85
CA LYS A 106 -16.00 29.77 -4.47
C LYS A 106 -15.27 30.91 -3.74
N ARG A 107 -15.97 31.93 -3.26
CA ARG A 107 -15.38 33.09 -2.56
C ARG A 107 -15.05 32.84 -1.09
N ALA A 108 -15.69 31.86 -0.45
CA ALA A 108 -15.43 31.52 0.96
C ALA A 108 -13.94 31.19 1.21
N VAL A 109 -13.39 31.61 2.35
CA VAL A 109 -12.01 31.27 2.72
C VAL A 109 -11.96 29.80 3.14
N LEU A 110 -11.00 29.04 2.60
CA LEU A 110 -10.77 27.65 3.00
C LEU A 110 -10.22 27.60 4.44
N THR A 111 -10.94 27.02 5.38
CA THR A 111 -10.45 26.80 6.75
C THR A 111 -9.75 25.44 6.89
N SER A 112 -8.93 25.27 7.93
CA SER A 112 -8.32 23.96 8.21
C SER A 112 -9.35 22.91 8.64
N GLU A 113 -10.47 23.33 9.23
CA GLU A 113 -11.55 22.45 9.66
C GLU A 113 -12.32 21.88 8.45
N ASP A 114 -12.53 22.69 7.41
CA ASP A 114 -13.14 22.24 6.15
C ASP A 114 -12.31 21.14 5.49
N VAL A 115 -10.98 21.27 5.51
CA VAL A 115 -10.07 20.23 4.99
C VAL A 115 -10.18 18.97 5.84
N LEU A 116 -10.15 19.09 7.17
CA LEU A 116 -10.23 17.95 8.11
C LEU A 116 -11.53 17.16 7.92
N ARG A 117 -12.68 17.86 7.91
CA ARG A 117 -14.01 17.28 7.77
C ARG A 117 -14.18 16.50 6.45
N ASN A 118 -13.52 16.96 5.40
CA ASN A 118 -13.65 16.41 4.05
C ASN A 118 -12.44 15.53 3.63
N GLN A 119 -11.57 15.13 4.56
CA GLN A 119 -10.43 14.21 4.27
C GLN A 119 -10.84 12.86 3.64
N HIS A 120 -12.11 12.45 3.77
CA HIS A 120 -12.60 11.22 3.16
C HIS A 120 -12.74 11.32 1.63
N LEU A 121 -12.92 12.54 1.10
CA LEU A 121 -13.07 12.81 -0.34
C LEU A 121 -11.85 12.31 -1.13
N THR A 122 -12.10 11.66 -2.26
CA THR A 122 -11.06 10.96 -3.03
C THR A 122 -10.14 11.96 -3.72
N SER A 123 -10.69 13.09 -4.19
CA SER A 123 -9.92 14.21 -4.73
C SER A 123 -8.94 14.78 -3.70
N ILE A 124 -9.40 15.06 -2.48
CA ILE A 124 -8.58 15.63 -1.40
C ILE A 124 -7.45 14.67 -0.99
N ARG A 125 -7.74 13.37 -0.84
CA ARG A 125 -6.69 12.37 -0.56
C ARG A 125 -5.66 12.28 -1.67
N ARG A 126 -6.07 12.36 -2.94
CA ARG A 126 -5.15 12.37 -4.09
C ARG A 126 -4.28 13.62 -4.11
N VAL A 127 -4.86 14.80 -3.85
CA VAL A 127 -4.11 16.06 -3.69
C VAL A 127 -3.06 15.94 -2.58
N GLN A 128 -3.44 15.41 -1.41
CA GLN A 128 -2.53 15.19 -0.29
C GLN A 128 -1.41 14.18 -0.61
N SER A 129 -1.71 13.09 -1.33
CA SER A 129 -0.72 12.10 -1.78
C SER A 129 0.32 12.71 -2.72
N LEU A 130 -0.11 13.48 -3.73
CA LEU A 130 0.78 14.18 -4.66
C LEU A 130 1.63 15.23 -3.95
N ALA A 131 1.04 15.97 -3.00
CA ALA A 131 1.77 16.93 -2.18
C ALA A 131 2.85 16.27 -1.30
N LEU A 132 2.55 15.09 -0.72
CA LEU A 132 3.53 14.31 0.04
C LEU A 132 4.66 13.82 -0.85
N GLN A 133 4.36 13.26 -2.03
CA GLN A 133 5.37 12.82 -3.00
C GLN A 133 6.30 13.96 -3.42
N ALA A 134 5.74 15.13 -3.76
CA ALA A 134 6.52 16.30 -4.15
C ALA A 134 7.46 16.80 -3.01
N SER A 135 6.98 16.79 -1.76
CA SER A 135 7.83 17.10 -0.60
C SER A 135 8.89 16.03 -0.34
N GLY A 136 8.59 14.76 -0.62
CA GLY A 136 9.52 13.64 -0.51
C GLY A 136 10.67 13.73 -1.52
N TYR A 137 10.38 14.10 -2.78
CA TYR A 137 11.42 14.31 -3.79
C TYR A 137 12.37 15.45 -3.43
N LEU A 138 11.84 16.60 -2.96
CA LEU A 138 12.67 17.70 -2.42
C LEU A 138 13.59 17.23 -1.28
N ALA A 139 13.08 16.42 -0.35
CA ALA A 139 13.88 15.85 0.74
C ALA A 139 14.95 14.87 0.22
N CYS A 140 14.64 14.06 -0.79
CA CYS A 140 15.60 13.15 -1.43
C CYS A 140 16.73 13.91 -2.11
N ASP A 141 16.47 15.02 -2.80
CA ASP A 141 17.51 15.83 -3.44
C ASP A 141 18.40 16.53 -2.42
N ALA A 142 17.81 17.10 -1.36
CA ALA A 142 18.57 17.65 -0.24
C ALA A 142 19.47 16.59 0.44
N LEU A 143 19.04 15.32 0.47
CA LEU A 143 19.87 14.21 0.94
C LEU A 143 21.00 13.85 -0.04
N LYS A 144 20.78 13.91 -1.35
CA LYS A 144 21.84 13.68 -2.36
C LYS A 144 22.93 14.74 -2.25
N GLU A 145 22.58 16.02 -2.13
CA GLU A 145 23.60 17.07 -1.98
C GLU A 145 24.41 16.89 -0.69
N ARG A 146 23.76 16.60 0.45
CA ARG A 146 24.46 16.26 1.70
C ARG A 146 25.34 15.01 1.61
N GLN A 147 25.01 14.05 0.73
CA GLN A 147 25.87 12.90 0.46
C GLN A 147 27.11 13.29 -0.36
N LYS A 148 26.96 14.16 -1.37
CA LYS A 148 28.11 14.72 -2.12
C LYS A 148 29.02 15.54 -1.20
N GLU A 149 28.46 16.44 -0.40
CA GLU A 149 29.21 17.24 0.59
C GLU A 149 30.02 16.33 1.53
N ARG A 150 29.42 15.22 2.00
CA ARG A 150 30.13 14.23 2.82
C ARG A 150 31.25 13.55 2.04
N GLN A 151 31.00 13.09 0.82
CA GLN A 151 32.01 12.46 -0.02
C GLN A 151 33.18 13.40 -0.30
N GLU A 152 32.93 14.68 -0.61
CA GLU A 152 33.98 15.68 -0.79
C GLU A 152 34.79 15.91 0.49
N MET A 153 34.16 15.86 1.67
CA MET A 153 34.85 16.00 2.95
C MET A 153 35.68 14.75 3.30
N GLU A 154 35.15 13.55 3.03
CA GLU A 154 35.87 12.27 3.18
C GLU A 154 37.07 12.21 2.21
N ASP A 155 36.89 12.60 0.94
CA ASP A 155 37.96 12.73 -0.06
C ASP A 155 39.05 13.71 0.36
N ARG A 156 38.68 14.89 0.88
CA ARG A 156 39.64 15.88 1.40
C ARG A 156 40.41 15.31 2.59
N TYR A 157 39.73 14.65 3.52
CA TYR A 157 40.35 14.01 4.68
C TYR A 157 41.34 12.93 4.25
N ASN A 158 40.92 12.03 3.35
CA ASN A 158 41.75 10.95 2.82
C ASN A 158 43.00 11.50 2.13
N ARG A 159 42.87 12.50 1.24
CA ARG A 159 44.03 13.14 0.58
C ARG A 159 45.03 13.75 1.57
N VAL A 160 44.56 14.36 2.65
CA VAL A 160 45.43 14.91 3.71
C VAL A 160 46.10 13.78 4.50
N HIS A 161 45.36 12.72 4.82
CA HIS A 161 45.90 11.56 5.54
C HIS A 161 46.95 10.82 4.71
N ASP A 162 46.67 10.53 3.43
CA ASP A 162 47.58 9.89 2.48
C ASP A 162 48.87 10.71 2.31
N ALA A 163 48.77 12.04 2.25
CA ALA A 163 49.94 12.92 2.16
C ALA A 163 50.82 12.88 3.42
N ILE A 164 50.23 12.78 4.61
CA ILE A 164 50.96 12.61 5.88
C ILE A 164 51.64 11.24 5.91
N MET A 165 50.92 10.16 5.59
CA MET A 165 51.44 8.80 5.57
C MET A 165 52.59 8.64 4.56
N GLU A 166 52.48 9.25 3.38
CA GLU A 166 53.54 9.25 2.37
C GLU A 166 54.76 10.06 2.82
N HIS A 167 54.57 11.19 3.51
CA HIS A 167 55.68 11.96 4.08
C HIS A 167 56.43 11.16 5.16
N GLU A 168 55.73 10.48 6.06
CA GLU A 168 56.34 9.59 7.05
C GLU A 168 57.08 8.41 6.37
N ARG A 169 56.49 7.82 5.33
CA ARG A 169 57.12 6.75 4.54
C ARG A 169 58.42 7.20 3.86
N VAL A 170 58.42 8.38 3.24
CA VAL A 170 59.59 8.94 2.56
C VAL A 170 60.69 9.31 3.56
N THR A 171 60.36 9.98 4.66
CA THR A 171 61.34 10.36 5.69
C THR A 171 61.99 9.14 6.38
N GLU A 172 61.24 8.06 6.61
CA GLU A 172 61.80 6.80 7.10
C GLU A 172 62.72 6.11 6.06
N LEU A 173 62.37 6.14 4.77
CA LEU A 173 63.26 5.64 3.71
C LEU A 173 64.55 6.46 3.61
N ASP A 174 64.47 7.78 3.73
CA ASP A 174 65.65 8.64 3.65
C ASP A 174 66.57 8.46 4.86
N ARG A 175 66.05 8.33 6.09
CA ARG A 175 66.83 7.92 7.27
C ARG A 175 67.57 6.59 7.07
N ARG A 176 66.95 5.61 6.41
CA ARG A 176 67.60 4.33 6.09
C ARG A 176 68.72 4.49 5.06
N LYS A 177 68.51 5.28 4.01
CA LYS A 177 69.55 5.61 3.02
C LYS A 177 70.73 6.33 3.68
N GLU A 178 70.46 7.29 4.57
CA GLU A 178 71.49 7.99 5.34
C GLU A 178 72.29 7.04 6.23
N ALA A 179 71.62 6.15 6.97
CA ALA A 179 72.29 5.15 7.80
C ALA A 179 73.15 4.17 6.97
N GLU A 180 72.66 3.72 5.81
CA GLU A 180 73.42 2.88 4.89
C GLU A 180 74.62 3.63 4.27
N ALA A 181 74.44 4.90 3.88
CA ALA A 181 75.51 5.75 3.37
C ALA A 181 76.59 6.00 4.41
N GLN A 182 76.22 6.26 5.67
CA GLN A 182 77.18 6.36 6.79
C GLN A 182 77.90 5.03 7.05
N ALA A 183 77.20 3.90 7.00
CA ALA A 183 77.81 2.58 7.13
C ALA A 183 78.73 2.24 5.95
N HIS A 184 78.42 2.71 4.74
CA HIS A 184 79.29 2.62 3.57
C HIS A 184 80.54 3.50 3.71
N ALA A 185 80.39 4.76 4.14
CA ALA A 185 81.51 5.66 4.39
C ALA A 185 82.50 5.07 5.41
N LYS A 186 82.00 4.59 6.57
CA LYS A 186 82.83 3.91 7.59
C LYS A 186 83.54 2.66 7.05
N ARG A 187 82.90 1.87 6.17
CA ARG A 187 83.53 0.73 5.50
C ARG A 187 84.65 1.16 4.55
N MET A 188 84.47 2.26 3.82
CA MET A 188 85.50 2.82 2.94
C MET A 188 86.67 3.41 3.74
N GLU A 189 86.41 4.14 4.83
CA GLU A 189 87.45 4.62 5.75
C GLU A 189 88.28 3.46 6.32
N ALA A 190 87.62 2.44 6.87
CA ALA A 190 88.28 1.24 7.38
C ALA A 190 89.11 0.51 6.30
N ARG A 191 88.59 0.42 5.07
CA ARG A 191 89.33 -0.12 3.92
C ARG A 191 90.60 0.70 3.65
N THR A 192 90.53 2.03 3.58
CA THR A 192 91.72 2.86 3.33
C THR A 192 92.74 2.78 4.47
N MET A 193 92.31 2.56 5.72
CA MET A 193 93.21 2.30 6.84
C MET A 193 93.95 0.96 6.65
N LEU A 194 93.24 -0.11 6.27
CA LEU A 194 93.84 -1.42 6.01
C LEU A 194 94.81 -1.38 4.82
N GLU A 195 94.45 -0.69 3.74
CA GLU A 195 95.34 -0.48 2.58
C GLU A 195 96.64 0.23 2.98
N LYS A 196 96.57 1.26 3.84
CA LYS A 196 97.76 1.91 4.42
C LYS A 196 98.60 0.95 5.28
N GLN A 197 97.97 0.18 6.17
CA GLN A 197 98.67 -0.81 7.00
C GLN A 197 99.36 -1.91 6.18
N ILE A 198 98.73 -2.36 5.09
CA ILE A 198 99.32 -3.33 4.14
C ILE A 198 100.55 -2.71 3.46
N ALA A 199 100.45 -1.47 2.96
CA ALA A 199 101.57 -0.76 2.35
C ALA A 199 102.74 -0.53 3.35
N GLU A 200 102.45 -0.22 4.62
CA GLU A 200 103.47 -0.12 5.67
C GLU A 200 104.14 -1.47 5.97
N ARG A 201 103.37 -2.56 6.04
CA ARG A 201 103.93 -3.91 6.22
C ARG A 201 104.80 -4.33 5.02
N GLN A 202 104.39 -4.00 3.80
CA GLN A 202 105.18 -4.25 2.59
C GLN A 202 106.51 -3.47 2.62
N LYS A 203 106.48 -2.18 2.99
CA LYS A 203 107.72 -1.38 3.17
C LYS A 203 108.65 -1.98 4.22
N LYS A 204 108.11 -2.45 5.35
CA LYS A 204 108.91 -3.13 6.40
C LYS A 204 109.51 -4.45 5.89
N ALA A 205 108.74 -5.26 5.17
CA ALA A 205 109.23 -6.50 4.58
C ALA A 205 110.37 -6.26 3.58
N ILE A 206 110.26 -5.21 2.74
CA ILE A 206 111.34 -4.78 1.83
C ILE A 206 112.59 -4.37 2.63
N TRP A 207 112.46 -3.54 3.67
CA TRP A 207 113.60 -3.17 4.52
C TRP A 207 114.25 -4.36 5.24
N GLU A 208 113.45 -5.35 5.68
CA GLU A 208 113.97 -6.59 6.27
C GLU A 208 114.70 -7.47 5.24
N GLU A 209 114.25 -7.48 3.98
CA GLU A 209 114.91 -8.19 2.88
C GLU A 209 116.21 -7.48 2.45
N GLU A 210 116.21 -6.15 2.36
CA GLU A 210 117.41 -5.32 2.15
C GLU A 210 118.44 -5.54 3.28
N ALA A 211 118.01 -5.56 4.55
CA ALA A 211 118.88 -5.84 5.69
C ALA A 211 119.51 -7.24 5.60
N LYS A 212 118.71 -8.27 5.30
CA LYS A 212 119.20 -9.65 5.07
C LYS A 212 120.19 -9.72 3.90
N ALA A 213 119.96 -8.97 2.82
CA ALA A 213 120.88 -8.91 1.68
C ALA A 213 122.22 -8.28 2.07
N ILE A 214 122.21 -7.21 2.87
CA ILE A 214 123.43 -6.57 3.41
C ILE A 214 124.19 -7.53 4.35
N GLU A 215 123.48 -8.23 5.24
CA GLU A 215 124.08 -9.24 6.12
C GLU A 215 124.68 -10.40 5.33
N ALA A 216 123.96 -10.93 4.32
CA ALA A 216 124.46 -11.97 3.43
C ALA A 216 125.70 -11.52 2.64
N GLN A 217 125.74 -10.27 2.17
CA GLN A 217 126.91 -9.70 1.50
C GLN A 217 128.11 -9.58 2.45
N LYS A 218 127.88 -9.18 3.71
CA LYS A 218 128.91 -9.12 4.76
C LYS A 218 129.46 -10.51 5.08
N ILE A 219 128.58 -11.51 5.21
CA ILE A 219 128.95 -12.92 5.40
C ILE A 219 129.76 -13.45 4.20
N LEU A 220 129.36 -13.11 2.97
CA LEU A 220 130.12 -13.47 1.76
C LEU A 220 131.54 -12.84 1.77
N GLN A 221 131.67 -11.60 2.25
CA GLN A 221 132.98 -10.95 2.40
C GLN A 221 133.85 -11.65 3.45
N THR A 222 133.29 -12.05 4.61
CA THR A 222 134.06 -12.81 5.61
C THR A 222 134.45 -14.19 5.11
N TYR A 223 133.59 -14.89 4.36
CA TYR A 223 133.96 -16.15 3.70
C TYR A 223 135.11 -15.98 2.71
N LYS A 224 135.11 -14.93 1.88
CA LYS A 224 136.23 -14.64 0.96
C LYS A 224 137.54 -14.32 1.70
N GLN A 225 137.47 -13.68 2.86
CA GLN A 225 138.63 -13.46 3.73
C GLN A 225 139.15 -14.79 4.29
N PHE A 226 138.27 -15.64 4.81
CA PHE A 226 138.66 -16.98 5.30
C PHE A 226 139.18 -17.89 4.18
N GLU A 227 138.63 -17.83 2.96
CA GLU A 227 139.14 -18.58 1.81
C GLU A 227 140.57 -18.14 1.43
N ALA A 228 140.84 -16.83 1.45
CA ALA A 228 142.20 -16.31 1.24
C ALA A 228 143.17 -16.69 2.37
N GLU A 229 142.71 -16.74 3.62
CA GLU A 229 143.50 -17.25 4.76
C GLU A 229 143.75 -18.75 4.68
N GLU A 230 142.74 -19.55 4.32
CA GLU A 230 142.88 -21.00 4.13
C GLU A 230 143.80 -21.31 2.95
N MET A 231 143.75 -20.57 1.84
CA MET A 231 144.73 -20.72 0.75
C MET A 231 146.17 -20.47 1.25
N ARG A 232 146.40 -19.42 2.04
CA ARG A 232 147.71 -19.15 2.67
C ARG A 232 148.12 -20.27 3.64
N LYS A 233 147.19 -20.80 4.45
CA LYS A 233 147.46 -21.95 5.33
C LYS A 233 147.75 -23.21 4.52
N GLN A 234 147.07 -23.45 3.41
CA GLN A 234 147.30 -24.60 2.53
C GLN A 234 148.66 -24.51 1.84
N GLU A 235 149.13 -23.33 1.46
CA GLU A 235 150.50 -23.12 0.96
C GLU A 235 151.54 -23.45 2.05
N GLN A 236 151.39 -22.87 3.25
CA GLN A 236 152.25 -23.20 4.40
C GLN A 236 152.18 -24.69 4.77
N GLN A 237 151.01 -25.31 4.65
CA GLN A 237 150.81 -26.73 4.92
C GLN A 237 151.41 -27.60 3.81
N ARG A 238 151.43 -27.18 2.55
CA ARG A 238 152.17 -27.85 1.46
C ARG A 238 153.67 -27.81 1.70
N GLU A 239 154.22 -26.69 2.18
CA GLU A 239 155.63 -26.63 2.60
C GLU A 239 155.93 -27.55 3.79
N LYS A 240 155.07 -27.56 4.81
CA LYS A 240 155.19 -28.48 5.96
C LYS A 240 155.04 -29.93 5.53
N LEU A 241 154.10 -30.26 4.65
CA LEU A 241 153.89 -31.61 4.11
C LEU A 241 155.04 -32.07 3.23
N ARG A 242 155.71 -31.19 2.47
CA ARG A 242 156.99 -31.54 1.82
C ARG A 242 158.05 -31.96 2.84
N LYS A 243 158.20 -31.20 3.94
CA LYS A 243 159.13 -31.54 5.04
C LYS A 243 158.75 -32.85 5.74
N ILE A 244 157.46 -33.05 6.04
CA ILE A 244 156.93 -34.25 6.70
C ILE A 244 156.97 -35.46 5.77
N SER A 245 156.71 -35.33 4.47
CA SER A 245 156.78 -36.45 3.51
C SER A 245 158.20 -37.03 3.44
N ASN A 246 159.23 -36.18 3.53
CA ASN A 246 160.61 -36.62 3.61
C ASN A 246 160.91 -37.40 4.91
N GLN A 247 160.17 -37.14 6.00
CA GLN A 247 160.26 -37.88 7.28
C GLN A 247 159.33 -39.10 7.35
N VAL A 248 158.19 -39.08 6.66
CA VAL A 248 157.21 -40.19 6.66
C VAL A 248 157.61 -41.30 5.71
N ALA A 249 158.33 -40.97 4.62
CA ALA A 249 159.07 -41.97 3.86
C ALA A 249 160.02 -42.79 4.76
N GLN A 250 160.65 -42.16 5.75
CA GLN A 250 161.55 -42.83 6.71
C GLN A 250 160.81 -43.65 7.79
N THR A 251 159.48 -43.51 7.95
CA THR A 251 158.71 -44.18 9.03
C THR A 251 157.64 -45.16 8.56
N ASN A 252 157.05 -45.00 7.37
CA ASN A 252 156.09 -45.99 6.84
C ASN A 252 156.74 -47.33 6.45
N ASP A 253 158.04 -47.34 6.17
CA ASP A 253 158.87 -48.56 6.09
C ASP A 253 158.84 -49.38 7.40
N ASN A 254 158.47 -48.77 8.53
CA ASN A 254 158.43 -49.44 9.83
C ASN A 254 157.05 -50.03 10.19
N ILE A 255 155.93 -49.40 9.81
CA ILE A 255 154.58 -49.70 10.39
C ILE A 255 153.77 -50.79 9.67
N LYS A 256 154.11 -51.19 8.43
CA LYS A 256 153.35 -52.15 7.59
C LYS A 256 153.25 -53.61 8.13
N LYS A 257 153.48 -53.83 9.42
CA LYS A 257 153.81 -55.12 10.06
C LYS A 257 152.78 -55.60 11.12
N MET A 258 151.49 -55.17 11.10
CA MET A 258 150.70 -55.07 12.36
C MET A 258 149.28 -55.70 12.56
N LYS A 259 148.17 -55.26 11.92
CA LYS A 259 147.15 -54.48 12.67
C LYS A 259 145.66 -54.96 12.72
N GLU A 260 145.29 -56.11 12.16
CA GLU A 260 143.89 -56.43 11.80
C GLU A 260 143.05 -57.17 12.89
N ALA A 261 141.71 -57.00 12.94
CA ALA A 261 140.88 -57.39 14.12
C ALA A 261 139.39 -57.84 13.88
N GLN A 262 138.39 -57.25 14.60
CA GLN A 262 137.13 -57.91 15.05
C GLN A 262 135.83 -57.10 14.77
N LEU A 263 134.65 -57.75 14.59
CA LEU A 263 133.31 -57.09 14.48
C LEU A 263 132.05 -58.03 14.52
N GLN A 264 130.88 -57.52 15.00
CA GLN A 264 129.43 -57.90 14.78
C GLN A 264 128.58 -58.40 16.01
N ARG A 265 127.30 -57.93 16.18
CA ARG A 265 126.20 -58.40 17.11
C ARG A 265 124.81 -57.69 16.88
N GLU A 266 123.79 -58.00 17.73
CA GLU A 266 122.54 -57.22 18.11
C GLU A 266 121.22 -57.29 17.25
N LYS A 267 120.00 -57.39 17.89
CA LYS A 267 118.62 -57.09 17.35
C LYS A 267 117.43 -57.09 18.39
N ASP A 268 116.13 -57.28 17.99
CA ASP A 268 114.86 -56.64 18.51
C ASP A 268 113.78 -57.44 19.33
N GLU A 269 112.82 -56.70 19.94
CA GLU A 269 111.56 -57.07 20.69
C GLU A 269 110.52 -55.88 20.63
N GLU A 270 109.19 -56.05 20.41
CA GLU A 270 108.08 -55.05 20.69
C GLU A 270 106.66 -55.43 20.10
N LEU A 271 105.49 -55.08 20.72
CA LEU A 271 104.16 -55.26 20.03
C LEU A 271 102.82 -54.59 20.53
N VAL A 272 102.37 -54.74 21.79
CA VAL A 272 101.09 -55.48 22.07
C VAL A 272 99.66 -54.82 22.04
N ALA A 273 99.39 -53.64 22.61
CA ALA A 273 98.13 -53.40 23.39
C ALA A 273 96.90 -52.65 22.75
N ALA A 274 95.83 -53.34 22.26
CA ALA A 274 94.78 -52.63 21.46
C ALA A 274 93.27 -53.11 21.42
N ALA A 275 92.53 -53.42 22.52
CA ALA A 275 91.22 -54.14 22.41
C ALA A 275 89.88 -53.63 23.07
N TYR A 276 89.79 -52.61 23.94
CA TYR A 276 88.63 -52.51 24.89
C TYR A 276 87.37 -51.68 24.49
N LEU A 277 87.44 -50.72 23.55
CA LEU A 277 86.56 -49.52 23.57
C LEU A 277 85.16 -49.56 22.88
N ARG A 278 84.59 -50.71 22.48
CA ARG A 278 83.57 -50.74 21.39
C ARG A 278 82.09 -51.07 21.74
N LYS A 279 81.61 -51.02 22.99
CA LYS A 279 80.34 -51.74 23.36
C LYS A 279 79.14 -51.02 24.02
N LYS A 280 79.10 -49.70 24.29
CA LYS A 280 78.03 -49.11 25.18
C LYS A 280 77.12 -47.98 24.63
N ALA A 281 77.03 -47.77 23.31
CA ALA A 281 76.35 -46.61 22.71
C ALA A 281 75.02 -46.94 21.97
N LYS A 282 74.10 -47.71 22.57
CA LYS A 282 72.91 -48.24 21.85
C LYS A 282 71.54 -48.25 22.59
N GLU A 283 71.38 -47.58 23.73
CA GLU A 283 70.17 -47.76 24.59
C GLU A 283 69.20 -46.56 24.74
N GLU A 284 69.51 -45.33 24.28
CA GLU A 284 68.69 -44.15 24.68
C GLU A 284 67.66 -43.61 23.67
N ASP A 285 67.70 -43.98 22.39
CA ASP A 285 66.85 -43.36 21.33
C ASP A 285 65.35 -43.71 21.37
N ALA A 286 64.88 -44.54 22.32
CA ALA A 286 63.54 -45.14 22.26
C ALA A 286 62.41 -44.39 23.01
N LYS A 287 62.68 -43.29 23.74
CA LYS A 287 61.72 -42.71 24.71
C LYS A 287 60.96 -41.44 24.30
N LEU A 288 61.24 -40.82 23.15
CA LEU A 288 60.81 -39.43 22.89
C LEU A 288 59.58 -39.21 21.97
N GLN A 289 58.85 -40.25 21.54
CA GLN A 289 57.81 -40.13 20.49
C GLN A 289 56.32 -40.18 20.92
N GLU A 290 55.99 -40.36 22.21
CA GLU A 290 54.59 -40.60 22.64
C GLU A 290 53.74 -39.33 22.89
N GLU A 291 54.30 -38.21 23.37
CA GLU A 291 53.47 -37.12 23.95
C GLU A 291 52.80 -36.16 22.94
N MET A 292 53.03 -36.35 21.63
CA MET A 292 52.55 -35.42 20.58
C MET A 292 51.13 -35.70 20.02
N ARG A 293 50.24 -36.37 20.78
CA ARG A 293 48.86 -36.70 20.33
C ARG A 293 47.70 -35.97 21.00
N ILE A 294 47.88 -35.28 22.13
CA ILE A 294 46.74 -34.82 22.96
C ILE A 294 46.28 -33.38 22.65
N ARG A 295 47.06 -32.58 21.90
CA ARG A 295 46.82 -31.13 21.73
C ARG A 295 45.93 -30.72 20.53
N LYS A 296 45.32 -31.65 19.79
CA LYS A 296 44.71 -31.36 18.46
C LYS A 296 43.19 -31.57 18.30
N SER A 297 42.41 -31.63 19.38
CA SER A 297 40.94 -31.84 19.32
C SER A 297 40.08 -30.85 20.12
N LYS A 298 40.68 -29.91 20.86
CA LYS A 298 39.96 -28.90 21.68
C LYS A 298 39.69 -27.57 20.97
N GLU A 299 39.74 -27.55 19.64
CA GLU A 299 39.57 -26.35 18.81
C GLU A 299 38.43 -26.48 17.77
N LEU A 300 37.45 -27.36 18.03
CA LEU A 300 36.19 -27.44 17.26
C LEU A 300 34.96 -27.09 18.11
N ARG A 301 35.14 -26.13 19.02
CA ARG A 301 34.09 -25.50 19.82
C ARG A 301 34.01 -24.04 19.37
N VAL A 302 32.79 -23.55 19.09
CA VAL A 302 32.48 -22.23 18.49
C VAL A 302 32.70 -22.15 16.98
N ALA A 303 31.60 -22.09 16.21
CA ALA A 303 31.38 -21.10 15.14
C ALA A 303 30.06 -21.33 14.36
N LYS A 304 29.71 -22.59 14.01
CA LYS A 304 28.80 -22.84 12.87
C LYS A 304 27.61 -23.78 13.14
N LEU A 305 26.92 -23.57 14.26
CA LEU A 305 25.66 -24.28 14.60
C LEU A 305 24.68 -23.35 15.36
N ARG A 306 24.61 -22.08 14.94
CA ARG A 306 23.85 -21.02 15.63
C ARG A 306 23.10 -20.05 14.69
N ALA A 307 22.84 -20.45 13.45
CA ALA A 307 22.43 -19.53 12.38
C ALA A 307 21.39 -20.09 11.37
N GLN A 308 20.68 -21.20 11.67
CA GLN A 308 19.79 -21.81 10.67
C GLN A 308 18.55 -22.58 11.20
N GLN A 309 18.12 -22.34 12.45
CA GLN A 309 16.95 -23.00 13.05
C GLN A 309 15.99 -22.04 13.78
N GLU A 310 15.91 -20.78 13.34
CA GLU A 310 15.02 -19.76 13.93
C GLU A 310 13.98 -19.22 12.92
N LYS A 311 13.75 -19.92 11.80
CA LYS A 311 12.82 -19.42 10.76
C LYS A 311 12.15 -20.50 9.91
N ALA A 312 11.46 -21.43 10.56
CA ALA A 312 10.54 -22.35 9.88
C ALA A 312 9.40 -22.84 10.80
N GLN A 313 8.16 -22.41 10.49
CA GLN A 313 6.91 -23.16 10.71
C GLN A 313 6.57 -23.47 12.19
N ASP A 314 5.72 -22.74 12.89
CA ASP A 314 4.52 -22.02 12.46
C ASP A 314 3.50 -22.92 11.70
N LYS A 315 3.08 -23.99 12.39
CA LYS A 315 1.95 -24.87 12.06
C LYS A 315 1.21 -25.28 13.34
N ARG A 316 0.64 -24.31 14.05
CA ARG A 316 -0.13 -24.51 15.30
C ARG A 316 -1.49 -23.81 15.34
N ALA A 317 -2.09 -23.61 14.16
CA ALA A 317 -3.35 -22.87 13.98
C ALA A 317 -4.39 -23.62 13.10
N MET A 318 -4.40 -24.96 13.13
CA MET A 318 -5.28 -25.77 12.26
C MET A 318 -5.70 -27.11 12.93
N GLN A 319 -6.26 -27.05 14.14
CA GLN A 319 -6.89 -28.19 14.82
C GLN A 319 -8.11 -27.75 15.66
N ASP A 320 -9.00 -26.94 15.09
CA ASP A 320 -10.29 -26.56 15.70
C ASP A 320 -11.47 -26.99 14.81
N GLU A 321 -11.33 -28.17 14.19
CA GLU A 321 -12.24 -28.73 13.16
C GLU A 321 -12.97 -30.00 13.64
N PHE A 322 -13.07 -30.20 14.96
CA PHE A 322 -13.67 -31.42 15.55
C PHE A 322 -15.01 -31.20 16.29
N ARG A 323 -15.65 -30.03 16.11
CA ARG A 323 -16.95 -29.69 16.74
C ARG A 323 -18.16 -29.75 15.78
N ALA A 324 -17.98 -30.11 14.51
CA ALA A 324 -19.04 -30.09 13.51
C ALA A 324 -19.74 -31.45 13.25
N LYS A 325 -19.46 -32.50 14.03
CA LYS A 325 -19.86 -33.89 13.72
C LYS A 325 -21.09 -34.44 14.47
N THR A 326 -21.76 -33.62 15.30
CA THR A 326 -22.82 -34.10 16.22
C THR A 326 -24.23 -33.57 15.90
N ALA A 327 -24.42 -32.91 14.75
CA ALA A 327 -25.68 -32.21 14.40
C ALA A 327 -26.56 -32.91 13.36
N TRP A 328 -26.24 -34.15 12.97
CA TRP A 328 -26.89 -34.84 11.83
C TRP A 328 -27.79 -36.03 12.22
N GLU A 329 -27.65 -36.58 13.43
CA GLU A 329 -28.33 -37.83 13.85
C GLU A 329 -29.75 -37.63 14.43
N GLU A 330 -30.23 -36.39 14.55
CA GLU A 330 -31.53 -36.09 15.17
C GLU A 330 -32.71 -36.05 14.17
N MET A 331 -32.45 -36.05 12.87
CA MET A 331 -33.46 -35.81 11.83
C MET A 331 -34.25 -37.07 11.39
N GLU A 332 -33.79 -38.29 11.70
CA GLU A 332 -34.31 -39.51 11.04
C GLU A 332 -35.55 -40.14 11.71
N ARG A 333 -35.88 -39.81 12.97
CA ARG A 333 -36.90 -40.58 13.73
C ARG A 333 -38.37 -40.22 13.44
N ASN A 334 -38.67 -39.06 12.85
CA ASN A 334 -40.04 -38.54 12.80
C ASN A 334 -40.94 -39.07 11.66
N MET A 335 -40.42 -39.87 10.72
CA MET A 335 -41.14 -40.17 9.46
C MET A 335 -42.03 -41.43 9.44
N ARG A 336 -42.03 -42.30 10.47
CA ARG A 336 -42.69 -43.63 10.37
C ARG A 336 -44.05 -43.79 11.07
N HIS A 337 -44.60 -42.75 11.71
CA HIS A 337 -45.80 -42.89 12.55
C HIS A 337 -47.17 -42.61 11.86
N LYS A 338 -47.19 -42.19 10.58
CA LYS A 338 -48.36 -41.50 9.99
C LYS A 338 -49.35 -42.37 9.18
N GLU A 339 -49.07 -43.66 8.94
CA GLU A 339 -49.69 -44.39 7.82
C GLU A 339 -50.77 -45.44 8.17
N LYS A 340 -51.24 -45.53 9.44
CA LYS A 340 -52.03 -46.70 9.91
C LYS A 340 -53.52 -46.48 10.25
N GLN A 341 -54.09 -45.28 10.15
CA GLN A 341 -55.43 -44.98 10.74
C GLN A 341 -56.65 -45.05 9.80
N ASP A 342 -56.51 -45.06 8.47
CA ASP A 342 -57.61 -44.66 7.56
C ASP A 342 -58.59 -45.76 7.08
N ARG A 343 -58.68 -46.96 7.71
CA ARG A 343 -59.35 -48.13 7.08
C ARG A 343 -60.71 -48.62 7.60
N GLU A 344 -61.23 -48.21 8.76
CA GLU A 344 -62.27 -49.00 9.47
C GLU A 344 -63.75 -48.51 9.39
N SER A 345 -64.06 -47.31 8.88
CA SER A 345 -65.35 -46.63 9.21
C SER A 345 -66.59 -46.85 8.31
N LYS A 346 -66.74 -47.92 7.49
CA LYS A 346 -67.68 -47.89 6.33
C LYS A 346 -68.95 -48.77 6.28
N GLU A 347 -69.23 -49.73 7.18
CA GLU A 347 -70.19 -50.81 6.86
C GLU A 347 -71.61 -50.80 7.52
N LEU A 348 -71.94 -49.92 8.46
CA LEU A 348 -73.05 -50.15 9.43
C LEU A 348 -74.51 -49.73 9.05
N LEU A 349 -74.85 -49.38 7.80
CA LEU A 349 -75.96 -48.42 7.56
C LEU A 349 -77.38 -48.95 7.15
N MET A 350 -77.57 -50.18 6.64
CA MET A 350 -78.59 -50.36 5.55
C MET A 350 -80.05 -50.79 5.88
N ASN A 351 -80.43 -51.28 7.07
CA ASN A 351 -81.56 -52.26 7.17
C ASN A 351 -82.97 -51.82 7.68
N SER A 352 -83.28 -50.55 7.98
CA SER A 352 -84.40 -50.20 8.91
C SER A 352 -85.80 -49.82 8.34
N ILE A 353 -86.14 -50.09 7.07
CA ILE A 353 -87.05 -49.18 6.31
C ILE A 353 -88.53 -49.60 6.09
N ILE A 354 -88.93 -50.88 6.19
CA ILE A 354 -90.10 -51.37 5.39
C ILE A 354 -91.52 -51.20 6.00
N GLN A 355 -91.72 -51.29 7.33
CA GLN A 355 -93.06 -51.56 7.91
C GLN A 355 -94.07 -50.38 7.89
N GLN A 356 -93.69 -49.19 7.46
CA GLN A 356 -94.42 -47.94 7.74
C GLN A 356 -95.62 -47.62 6.82
N ARG A 357 -96.13 -48.57 6.01
CA ARG A 357 -97.00 -48.26 4.85
C ARG A 357 -98.53 -48.29 5.03
N LYS A 358 -99.12 -48.97 6.02
CA LYS A 358 -100.58 -49.24 6.02
C LYS A 358 -101.46 -48.30 6.84
N GLN A 359 -100.92 -47.55 7.80
CA GLN A 359 -101.65 -46.49 8.53
C GLN A 359 -101.90 -45.24 7.64
N GLN A 360 -101.53 -45.32 6.36
CA GLN A 360 -101.35 -44.20 5.45
C GLN A 360 -102.64 -43.78 4.72
N GLU A 361 -103.64 -44.66 4.55
CA GLU A 361 -104.80 -44.41 3.66
C GLU A 361 -106.00 -43.73 4.32
N ALA A 362 -106.44 -44.15 5.52
CA ALA A 362 -107.52 -43.44 6.23
C ALA A 362 -107.08 -42.01 6.62
N PHE A 363 -105.80 -41.86 6.93
CA PHE A 363 -105.11 -40.58 7.10
C PHE A 363 -105.21 -39.70 5.84
N GLN A 364 -105.14 -40.27 4.62
CA GLN A 364 -105.22 -39.51 3.36
C GLN A 364 -106.54 -38.77 3.12
N LEU A 365 -107.70 -39.26 3.59
CA LEU A 365 -108.98 -38.60 3.28
C LEU A 365 -109.25 -37.38 4.19
N GLN A 366 -108.94 -37.49 5.48
CA GLN A 366 -108.90 -36.32 6.36
C GLN A 366 -107.75 -35.38 5.98
N GLN A 367 -106.59 -35.92 5.58
CA GLN A 367 -105.55 -35.13 4.93
C GLN A 367 -106.10 -34.37 3.73
N LYS A 368 -106.94 -34.93 2.84
CA LYS A 368 -107.42 -34.20 1.65
C LYS A 368 -108.28 -32.97 1.95
N ARG A 369 -109.15 -33.01 2.95
CA ARG A 369 -109.92 -31.81 3.36
C ARG A 369 -109.08 -30.82 4.15
N HIS A 370 -108.19 -31.32 5.00
CA HIS A 370 -107.21 -30.49 5.68
C HIS A 370 -106.26 -29.83 4.67
N GLN A 371 -105.80 -30.58 3.65
CA GLN A 371 -105.02 -30.12 2.51
C GLN A 371 -105.74 -28.98 1.83
N GLN A 372 -106.99 -29.09 1.37
CA GLN A 372 -107.67 -27.96 0.72
C GLN A 372 -107.73 -26.67 1.57
N GLN A 373 -107.82 -26.76 2.90
CA GLN A 373 -107.73 -25.59 3.79
C GLN A 373 -106.29 -25.11 3.97
N MET A 374 -105.34 -26.03 4.08
CA MET A 374 -103.91 -25.77 4.17
C MET A 374 -103.34 -25.28 2.83
N ASP A 375 -103.96 -25.62 1.70
CA ASP A 375 -103.65 -25.23 0.33
C ASP A 375 -104.07 -23.77 0.13
N ALA A 376 -105.28 -23.39 0.55
CA ALA A 376 -105.71 -21.99 0.57
C ALA A 376 -104.89 -21.12 1.54
N GLN A 377 -104.44 -21.69 2.67
CA GLN A 377 -103.48 -21.02 3.55
C GLN A 377 -102.08 -20.97 2.94
N LEU A 378 -101.65 -22.03 2.24
CA LEU A 378 -100.40 -22.10 1.48
C LEU A 378 -100.39 -21.08 0.37
N ASP A 379 -101.48 -20.87 -0.37
CA ASP A 379 -101.57 -19.87 -1.44
C ASP A 379 -101.40 -18.46 -0.88
N MET A 380 -102.02 -18.14 0.26
CA MET A 380 -101.84 -16.86 0.95
C MET A 380 -100.42 -16.69 1.51
N ILE A 381 -99.85 -17.76 2.08
CA ILE A 381 -98.46 -17.80 2.54
C ILE A 381 -97.49 -17.69 1.36
N THR A 382 -97.79 -18.29 0.21
CA THR A 382 -96.99 -18.27 -1.02
C THR A 382 -97.06 -16.92 -1.70
N GLN A 383 -98.20 -16.23 -1.70
CA GLN A 383 -98.30 -14.84 -2.13
C GLN A 383 -97.43 -13.94 -1.25
N LYS A 384 -97.56 -14.02 0.09
CA LYS A 384 -96.69 -13.28 1.01
C LYS A 384 -95.20 -13.65 0.85
N HIS A 385 -94.88 -14.92 0.67
CA HIS A 385 -93.52 -15.40 0.48
C HIS A 385 -92.95 -14.97 -0.88
N THR A 386 -93.76 -14.86 -1.94
CA THR A 386 -93.31 -14.32 -3.23
C THR A 386 -93.14 -12.80 -3.17
N GLU A 387 -94.01 -12.07 -2.47
CA GLU A 387 -93.83 -10.63 -2.18
C GLU A 387 -92.58 -10.38 -1.32
N GLU A 388 -92.38 -11.15 -0.25
CA GLU A 388 -91.18 -11.09 0.59
C GLU A 388 -89.91 -11.46 -0.19
N GLU A 389 -89.92 -12.52 -1.00
CA GLU A 389 -88.76 -12.89 -1.82
C GLU A 389 -88.49 -11.88 -2.94
N HIS A 390 -89.52 -11.28 -3.55
CA HIS A 390 -89.33 -10.18 -4.50
C HIS A 390 -88.75 -8.94 -3.80
N ALA A 391 -89.23 -8.57 -2.62
CA ALA A 391 -88.69 -7.46 -1.83
C ALA A 391 -87.25 -7.73 -1.37
N ARG A 392 -86.95 -8.95 -0.89
CA ARG A 392 -85.60 -9.41 -0.54
C ARG A 392 -84.68 -9.38 -1.77
N HIS A 393 -85.15 -9.86 -2.92
CA HIS A 393 -84.34 -9.89 -4.14
C HIS A 393 -84.06 -8.46 -4.66
N GLN A 394 -85.03 -7.55 -4.61
CA GLN A 394 -84.82 -6.13 -4.92
C GLN A 394 -83.82 -5.49 -3.95
N ALA A 395 -84.00 -5.67 -2.64
CA ALA A 395 -83.07 -5.18 -1.63
C ALA A 395 -81.65 -5.75 -1.80
N LEU A 396 -81.51 -7.03 -2.16
CA LEU A 396 -80.22 -7.65 -2.48
C LEU A 396 -79.57 -7.06 -3.73
N LEU A 397 -80.35 -6.76 -4.77
CA LEU A 397 -79.87 -6.12 -6.00
C LEU A 397 -79.44 -4.67 -5.74
N ASP A 398 -80.19 -3.90 -4.97
CA ASP A 398 -79.85 -2.52 -4.64
C ASP A 398 -78.65 -2.46 -3.71
N ALA A 399 -78.60 -3.29 -2.66
CA ALA A 399 -77.40 -3.45 -1.83
C ALA A 399 -76.18 -3.96 -2.63
N ALA A 400 -76.37 -4.68 -3.74
CA ALA A 400 -75.27 -5.08 -4.63
C ALA A 400 -74.82 -3.92 -5.54
N LYS A 401 -75.73 -3.07 -6.03
CA LYS A 401 -75.40 -1.83 -6.76
C LYS A 401 -74.65 -0.85 -5.86
N GLU A 402 -75.10 -0.66 -4.62
CA GLU A 402 -74.44 0.19 -3.63
C GLU A 402 -73.02 -0.29 -3.36
N ARG A 403 -72.83 -1.57 -3.02
CA ARG A 403 -71.49 -2.18 -2.86
C ARG A 403 -70.60 -2.02 -4.10
N ALA A 404 -71.16 -2.15 -5.31
CA ALA A 404 -70.41 -1.94 -6.55
C ALA A 404 -70.02 -0.45 -6.75
N MET A 405 -70.88 0.49 -6.35
CA MET A 405 -70.62 1.92 -6.40
C MET A 405 -69.57 2.35 -5.37
N GLU A 406 -69.64 1.84 -4.14
CA GLU A 406 -68.65 2.05 -3.07
C GLU A 406 -67.29 1.50 -3.49
N HIS A 407 -67.22 0.25 -3.94
CA HIS A 407 -65.99 -0.34 -4.47
C HIS A 407 -65.45 0.49 -5.66
N GLY A 408 -66.31 0.96 -6.55
CA GLY A 408 -65.94 1.86 -7.64
C GLY A 408 -65.39 3.22 -7.18
N GLN A 409 -65.85 3.75 -6.05
CA GLN A 409 -65.29 4.96 -5.42
C GLN A 409 -63.92 4.66 -4.81
N GLN A 410 -63.79 3.60 -4.01
CA GLN A 410 -62.54 3.16 -3.39
C GLN A 410 -61.42 2.93 -4.43
N ILE A 411 -61.74 2.31 -5.58
CA ILE A 411 -60.78 2.12 -6.68
C ILE A 411 -60.35 3.45 -7.30
N ARG A 412 -61.25 4.43 -7.45
CA ARG A 412 -60.89 5.78 -7.94
C ARG A 412 -59.99 6.50 -6.94
N GLU A 413 -60.33 6.51 -5.66
CA GLU A 413 -59.50 7.07 -4.58
C GLU A 413 -58.13 6.40 -4.52
N GLN A 414 -58.06 5.08 -4.69
CA GLN A 414 -56.80 4.34 -4.74
C GLN A 414 -55.96 4.72 -5.98
N ILE A 415 -56.58 4.92 -7.14
CA ILE A 415 -55.89 5.39 -8.36
C ILE A 415 -55.36 6.81 -8.17
N GLU A 416 -56.17 7.74 -7.66
CA GLU A 416 -55.76 9.12 -7.39
C GLU A 416 -54.66 9.19 -6.32
N GLY A 417 -54.80 8.44 -5.22
CA GLY A 417 -53.78 8.34 -4.18
C GLY A 417 -52.46 7.76 -4.70
N ASN A 418 -52.51 6.73 -5.54
CA ASN A 418 -51.33 6.16 -6.20
C ASN A 418 -50.68 7.12 -7.21
N GLN A 419 -51.48 7.89 -7.96
CA GLN A 419 -50.97 8.94 -8.86
C GLN A 419 -50.27 10.05 -8.07
N ALA A 420 -50.94 10.61 -7.05
CA ALA A 420 -50.39 11.64 -6.18
C ALA A 420 -49.12 11.16 -5.45
N ARG A 421 -49.05 9.88 -5.06
CA ARG A 421 -47.84 9.26 -4.50
C ARG A 421 -46.71 9.20 -5.52
N ARG A 422 -46.97 8.71 -6.74
CA ARG A 422 -45.96 8.66 -7.84
C ARG A 422 -45.46 10.04 -8.23
N GLU A 423 -46.33 11.06 -8.22
CA GLU A 423 -45.92 12.45 -8.46
C GLU A 423 -45.03 12.98 -7.34
N LYS A 424 -45.40 12.76 -6.07
CA LYS A 424 -44.55 13.10 -4.93
C LYS A 424 -43.19 12.40 -5.00
N GLU A 425 -43.16 11.09 -5.25
CA GLU A 425 -41.92 10.31 -5.40
C GLU A 425 -41.04 10.85 -6.54
N LYS A 426 -41.62 11.22 -7.69
CA LYS A 426 -40.87 11.91 -8.78
C LYS A 426 -40.32 13.27 -8.36
N MET A 427 -41.10 14.07 -7.62
CA MET A 427 -40.65 15.37 -7.13
C MET A 427 -39.53 15.24 -6.09
N PHE A 428 -39.62 14.26 -5.18
CA PHE A 428 -38.53 13.93 -4.25
C PHE A 428 -37.28 13.50 -5.00
N ALA A 429 -37.38 12.52 -5.91
CA ALA A 429 -36.22 12.07 -6.70
C ALA A 429 -35.56 13.19 -7.52
N GLN A 430 -36.33 14.15 -8.06
CA GLN A 430 -35.78 15.33 -8.74
C GLN A 430 -35.08 16.29 -7.77
N ASN A 431 -35.64 16.50 -6.58
CA ASN A 431 -35.03 17.35 -5.55
C ASN A 431 -33.76 16.72 -4.97
N ASP A 432 -33.76 15.41 -4.73
CA ASP A 432 -32.60 14.65 -4.27
C ASP A 432 -31.49 14.65 -5.34
N ALA A 433 -31.84 14.51 -6.62
CA ALA A 433 -30.88 14.66 -7.72
C ALA A 433 -30.30 16.09 -7.82
N LYS A 434 -31.12 17.14 -7.61
CA LYS A 434 -30.64 18.53 -7.51
C LYS A 434 -29.71 18.70 -6.31
N PHE A 435 -30.05 18.14 -5.15
CA PHE A 435 -29.24 18.22 -3.93
C PHE A 435 -27.91 17.48 -4.07
N GLY A 436 -27.92 16.28 -4.65
CA GLY A 436 -26.72 15.50 -4.96
C GLY A 436 -25.76 16.27 -5.89
N LYS A 437 -26.29 16.89 -6.95
CA LYS A 437 -25.50 17.77 -7.84
C LYS A 437 -24.93 18.98 -7.11
N LYS A 438 -25.74 19.70 -6.32
CA LYS A 438 -25.26 20.81 -5.48
C LYS A 438 -24.13 20.37 -4.55
N LYS A 439 -24.28 19.22 -3.89
CA LYS A 439 -23.27 18.66 -2.98
C LYS A 439 -21.97 18.34 -3.73
N ALA A 440 -22.03 17.57 -4.82
CA ALA A 440 -20.86 17.21 -5.62
C ALA A 440 -20.13 18.45 -6.18
N MET A 441 -20.87 19.48 -6.58
CA MET A 441 -20.30 20.75 -7.05
C MET A 441 -19.56 21.50 -5.91
N LYS A 442 -20.12 21.55 -4.70
CA LYS A 442 -19.44 22.12 -3.52
C LYS A 442 -18.18 21.33 -3.15
N GLU A 443 -18.25 20.01 -3.15
CA GLU A 443 -17.11 19.11 -2.87
C GLU A 443 -16.00 19.29 -3.92
N SER A 444 -16.35 19.42 -5.21
CA SER A 444 -15.40 19.72 -6.29
C SER A 444 -14.72 21.09 -6.12
N ILE A 445 -15.47 22.13 -5.72
CA ILE A 445 -14.93 23.48 -5.47
C ILE A 445 -14.01 23.49 -4.24
N LEU A 446 -14.39 22.79 -3.17
CA LEU A 446 -13.58 22.64 -1.98
C LEU A 446 -12.25 21.94 -2.29
N ALA A 447 -12.30 20.81 -3.00
CA ALA A 447 -11.12 20.05 -3.36
C ALA A 447 -10.19 20.83 -4.32
N GLU A 448 -10.75 21.62 -5.24
CA GLU A 448 -9.97 22.52 -6.10
C GLU A 448 -9.27 23.63 -5.28
N LYS A 449 -9.94 24.19 -4.26
CA LYS A 449 -9.28 25.12 -3.32
C LYS A 449 -8.16 24.46 -2.54
N VAL A 450 -8.35 23.22 -2.07
CA VAL A 450 -7.29 22.45 -1.40
C VAL A 450 -6.12 22.23 -2.36
N ARG A 451 -6.37 21.92 -3.64
CA ARG A 451 -5.33 21.78 -4.68
C ARG A 451 -4.55 23.08 -4.89
N VAL A 452 -5.23 24.21 -5.06
CA VAL A 452 -4.57 25.52 -5.26
C VAL A 452 -3.80 25.96 -4.01
N ASN A 453 -4.38 25.79 -2.81
CA ASN A 453 -3.71 26.14 -1.55
C ASN A 453 -2.47 25.26 -1.28
N THR A 454 -2.57 23.95 -1.55
CA THR A 454 -1.42 23.03 -1.41
C THR A 454 -0.33 23.31 -2.44
N LEU A 455 -0.67 23.63 -3.69
CA LEU A 455 0.30 24.12 -4.69
C LEU A 455 1.03 25.37 -4.19
N GLN A 456 0.31 26.42 -3.78
CA GLN A 456 0.90 27.65 -3.23
C GLN A 456 1.77 27.39 -2.00
N ARG A 457 1.40 26.43 -1.14
CA ARG A 457 2.21 26.03 0.01
C ARG A 457 3.51 25.35 -0.41
N LEU A 458 3.46 24.46 -1.40
CA LEU A 458 4.63 23.74 -1.90
C LEU A 458 5.60 24.67 -2.66
N GLU A 459 5.07 25.59 -3.46
CA GLU A 459 5.82 26.67 -4.10
C GLU A 459 6.55 27.53 -3.05
N LYS A 460 5.86 27.94 -1.97
CA LYS A 460 6.46 28.68 -0.84
C LYS A 460 7.55 27.90 -0.11
N THR A 461 7.47 26.57 -0.05
CA THR A 461 8.53 25.72 0.51
C THR A 461 9.70 25.47 -0.45
N GLY A 462 9.67 26.03 -1.67
CA GLY A 462 10.75 25.88 -2.65
C GLY A 462 10.77 24.53 -3.37
N VAL A 463 9.64 23.82 -3.45
CA VAL A 463 9.56 22.56 -4.20
C VAL A 463 9.68 22.84 -5.71
N PRO A 464 10.62 22.20 -6.44
CA PRO A 464 10.77 22.35 -7.89
C PRO A 464 9.48 22.10 -8.66
N GLU A 465 9.23 22.90 -9.70
CA GLU A 465 8.01 22.82 -10.51
C GLU A 465 7.83 21.46 -11.21
N GLU A 466 8.92 20.75 -11.48
CA GLU A 466 8.88 19.39 -12.04
C GLU A 466 8.04 18.44 -11.18
N TYR A 467 8.20 18.51 -9.84
CA TYR A 467 7.45 17.70 -8.88
C TYR A 467 6.02 18.21 -8.64
N LEU A 468 5.73 19.46 -9.00
CA LEU A 468 4.38 20.04 -8.92
C LEU A 468 3.55 19.80 -10.18
N ARG A 469 4.17 19.36 -11.28
CA ARG A 469 3.53 19.19 -12.60
C ARG A 469 2.29 18.30 -12.57
N GLU A 470 2.32 17.19 -11.82
CA GLU A 470 1.17 16.30 -11.70
C GLU A 470 0.01 16.93 -10.91
N LEU A 471 0.32 17.63 -9.82
CA LEU A 471 -0.65 18.34 -9.00
C LEU A 471 -1.26 19.55 -9.75
N ARG A 472 -0.47 20.25 -10.59
CA ARG A 472 -0.98 21.28 -11.51
C ARG A 472 -1.94 20.72 -12.56
N ARG A 473 -1.64 19.54 -13.13
CA ARG A 473 -2.44 18.86 -14.18
C ARG A 473 -3.66 18.09 -13.67
N MET A 474 -3.82 17.94 -12.35
CA MET A 474 -4.95 17.25 -11.76
C MET A 474 -6.24 18.08 -11.93
N ASN A 475 -7.14 17.61 -12.80
CA ASN A 475 -8.47 18.17 -12.98
C ASN A 475 -9.45 17.53 -11.98
N ILE A 476 -10.19 18.37 -11.25
CA ILE A 476 -11.20 17.97 -10.27
C ILE A 476 -12.57 18.37 -10.82
N ASN A 477 -13.42 17.36 -11.08
CA ASN A 477 -14.76 17.51 -11.62
C ASN A 477 -15.78 16.89 -10.66
N GLU A 478 -17.06 17.23 -10.81
CA GLU A 478 -18.19 16.72 -10.00
C GLU A 478 -18.26 15.18 -9.88
N SER A 479 -17.74 14.43 -10.88
CA SER A 479 -17.71 12.96 -10.86
C SER A 479 -16.58 12.36 -10.03
N ASN A 480 -15.55 13.16 -9.70
CA ASN A 480 -14.26 12.71 -9.16
C ASN A 480 -13.89 13.40 -7.83
N ALA A 481 -14.80 14.20 -7.27
CA ALA A 481 -14.64 14.91 -6.01
C ALA A 481 -14.52 13.92 -4.82
#